data_AF-A0A1F8LQY7-F1
#
_entry.id   AF-A0A1F8LQY7-F1
#
_cell.length_a   1.000
_cell.length_b   1.000
_cell.length_c   1.000
_cell.angle_alpha   90.00
_cell.angle_beta   90.00
_cell.angle_gamma   90.00
#
_symmetry.space_group_name_H-M   'P 1'
#
loop_
_entity.id
_entity.type
_entity.pdbx_description
1 polymer ?
#
loop_
_entity_poly.entity_id
_entity_poly.type
_entity_poly.pdbx_seq_one_letter_code
_entity_poly.pdbx_strand_id
1 'polypeptide(L)'
;MQKGVNKGETLVKVLDEMKEYSRDEVMVFGDSVTDLSLFELFPNNVLVINPGLPKGQAEVMEKKAAYVSEKQYGEGFTEVALHIVSLLNRRTAV
;
A
#
# COMPACT_ATOMS: atom_id res chain seq x y z
N MET A 1 12.26 8.78 16.75
CA MET A 1 11.94 9.03 15.34
C MET A 1 12.06 10.53 15.08
N GLN A 2 12.72 10.94 14.01
CA GLN A 2 12.81 12.35 13.63
C GLN A 2 11.42 12.80 13.12
N LYS A 3 10.89 13.89 13.67
CA LYS A 3 9.54 14.38 13.32
C LYS A 3 9.51 14.70 11.82
N GLY A 4 8.67 14.01 11.05
CA GLY A 4 8.52 14.21 9.61
C GLY A 4 9.42 13.38 8.69
N VAL A 5 10.18 12.40 9.21
CA VAL A 5 10.92 11.43 8.37
C VAL A 5 10.27 10.06 8.49
N ASN A 6 9.46 9.71 7.51
CA ASN A 6 8.82 8.40 7.36
C ASN A 6 8.60 8.08 5.87
N LYS A 7 8.24 6.83 5.56
CA LYS A 7 8.09 6.37 4.17
C LYS A 7 7.04 7.17 3.39
N GLY A 8 5.90 7.46 4.03
CA GLY A 8 4.81 8.22 3.42
C GLY A 8 5.22 9.63 3.00
N GLU A 9 5.78 10.41 3.93
CA GLU A 9 6.28 11.77 3.69
C GLU A 9 7.42 11.79 2.66
N THR A 10 8.29 10.78 2.69
CA THR A 10 9.35 10.64 1.67
C THR A 10 8.74 10.42 0.27
N LEU A 11 7.74 9.54 0.15
CA LEU A 11 7.10 9.28 -1.14
C LEU A 11 6.32 10.51 -1.65
N VAL A 12 5.63 11.25 -0.77
CA VAL A 12 4.97 12.51 -1.17
C VAL A 12 5.97 13.48 -1.79
N LYS A 13 7.14 13.67 -1.18
CA LYS A 13 8.19 14.54 -1.74
C LYS A 13 8.69 14.07 -3.11
N VAL A 14 8.87 12.76 -3.28
CA VAL A 14 9.28 12.20 -4.58
C VAL A 14 8.24 12.50 -5.65
N LEU A 15 6.95 12.35 -5.34
CA LEU A 15 5.87 12.65 -6.29
C LEU A 15 5.78 14.15 -6.62
N ASP A 16 5.95 15.01 -5.61
CA ASP A 16 5.98 16.47 -5.81
C ASP A 16 7.16 16.90 -6.70
N GLU A 17 8.29 16.20 -6.64
CA GLU A 17 9.45 16.42 -7.51
C GLU A 17 9.21 15.93 -8.94
N MET A 18 8.59 14.75 -9.09
CA MET A 18 8.28 14.18 -10.41
C MET A 18 7.21 14.98 -11.17
N LYS A 19 6.19 15.49 -10.46
CA LYS A 19 5.04 16.23 -11.04
C LYS A 19 4.24 15.48 -12.11
N GLU A 20 4.38 14.15 -12.17
CA GLU A 20 3.70 13.29 -13.15
C GLU A 20 2.47 12.59 -12.58
N TYR A 21 2.48 12.28 -11.29
CA TYR A 21 1.45 11.45 -10.65
C TYR A 21 0.95 12.09 -9.36
N SER A 22 -0.36 12.03 -9.15
CA SER A 22 -1.00 12.35 -7.87
C SER A 22 -1.01 11.14 -6.92
N ARG A 23 -1.30 11.38 -5.64
CA ARG A 23 -1.43 10.29 -4.65
C ARG A 23 -2.57 9.33 -4.98
N ASP A 24 -3.63 9.81 -5.63
CA ASP A 24 -4.78 9.01 -6.08
C ASP A 24 -4.43 8.08 -7.26
N GLU A 25 -3.29 8.30 -7.91
CA GLU A 25 -2.80 7.48 -9.03
C GLU A 25 -1.71 6.49 -8.60
N VAL A 26 -1.28 6.55 -7.33
CA VAL A 26 -0.23 5.70 -6.78
C VAL A 26 -0.83 4.66 -5.85
N MET A 27 -0.44 3.40 -6.07
CA MET A 27 -0.74 2.31 -5.17
C MET A 27 0.48 1.96 -4.31
N VAL A 28 0.28 1.87 -3.00
CA VAL A 28 1.33 1.52 -2.03
C VAL A 28 1.01 0.21 -1.34
N PHE A 29 2.07 -0.55 -1.06
CA PHE A 29 1.99 -1.83 -0.37
C PHE A 29 2.83 -1.75 0.90
N GLY A 30 2.30 -2.30 1.99
CA GLY A 30 2.99 -2.34 3.27
C GLY A 30 2.69 -3.62 4.02
N ASP A 31 3.63 -4.05 4.86
CA ASP A 31 3.55 -5.28 5.65
C ASP A 31 4.00 -5.06 7.10
N SER A 32 4.39 -3.83 7.44
CA SER A 32 4.97 -3.47 8.73
C SER A 32 4.39 -2.17 9.29
N VAL A 33 4.55 -1.95 10.59
CA VAL A 33 4.11 -0.69 11.25
C VAL A 33 4.78 0.57 10.69
N THR A 34 5.93 0.44 10.03
CA THR A 34 6.60 1.59 9.38
C THR A 34 5.84 2.08 8.15
N ASP A 35 4.96 1.25 7.60
CA ASP A 35 4.14 1.54 6.41
C ASP A 35 2.82 2.23 6.75
N LEU A 36 2.47 2.39 8.04
CA LEU A 36 1.27 3.13 8.45
C LEU A 36 1.21 4.53 7.84
N SER A 37 2.36 5.21 7.76
CA SER A 37 2.45 6.53 7.12
C SER A 37 2.08 6.52 5.64
N LEU A 38 2.32 5.42 4.93
CA LEU A 38 1.88 5.26 3.55
C LEU A 38 0.35 5.12 3.51
N PHE A 39 -0.23 4.33 4.43
CA PHE A 39 -1.68 4.07 4.44
C PHE A 39 -2.49 5.30 4.83
N GLU A 40 -1.93 6.16 5.69
CA GLU A 40 -2.56 7.43 6.08
C GLU A 40 -2.53 8.49 4.98
N LEU A 41 -1.54 8.45 4.09
CA LEU A 41 -1.31 9.49 3.08
C LEU A 41 -1.78 9.11 1.68
N PHE A 42 -1.88 7.81 1.38
CA PHE A 42 -2.22 7.28 0.05
C PHE A 42 -3.56 6.54 0.10
N PRO A 43 -4.54 6.92 -0.74
CA PRO A 43 -5.87 6.30 -0.74
C PRO A 43 -5.85 4.87 -1.28
N ASN A 44 -5.02 4.59 -2.29
CA ASN A 44 -4.86 3.24 -2.82
C ASN A 44 -3.73 2.52 -2.06
N ASN A 45 -4.06 1.95 -0.91
CA ASN A 45 -3.08 1.25 -0.10
C ASN A 45 -3.51 -0.19 0.21
N VAL A 46 -2.51 -1.07 0.30
CA VAL A 46 -2.69 -2.50 0.47
C VAL A 46 -1.82 -3.00 1.61
N LEU A 47 -2.46 -3.62 2.59
CA LEU A 47 -1.77 -4.42 3.60
C LEU A 47 -1.50 -5.81 3.07
N VAL A 48 -0.23 -6.20 3.03
CA VAL A 48 0.19 -7.58 2.79
C VAL A 48 0.32 -8.29 4.14
N ILE A 49 -0.35 -9.43 4.30
CA ILE A 49 -0.34 -10.16 5.57
C ILE A 49 1.08 -10.55 5.96
N ASN A 50 1.47 -10.15 7.17
CA ASN A 50 2.74 -10.49 7.79
C ASN A 50 2.51 -11.26 9.11
N PRO A 51 2.67 -12.59 9.11
CA PRO A 51 2.50 -13.41 10.32
C PRO A 51 3.48 -13.07 11.44
N GLY A 52 4.60 -12.41 11.12
CA GLY A 52 5.60 -11.97 12.09
C GLY A 52 5.18 -10.72 12.86
N LEU A 53 4.10 -10.04 12.48
CA LEU A 53 3.64 -8.85 13.17
C LEU A 53 2.89 -9.22 14.47
N PRO A 54 3.22 -8.61 15.62
CA PRO A 54 2.44 -8.81 16.84
C PRO A 54 0.96 -8.51 16.61
N LYS A 55 0.05 -9.31 17.18
CA LYS A 55 -1.40 -9.21 16.95
C LYS A 55 -1.95 -7.78 17.07
N GLY A 56 -1.56 -7.04 18.12
CA GLY A 56 -2.02 -5.66 18.31
C GLY A 56 -1.51 -4.70 17.23
N GLN A 57 -0.34 -4.95 16.64
CA GLN A 57 0.16 -4.16 15.51
C GLN A 57 -0.56 -4.54 14.22
N ALA A 58 -0.84 -5.83 14.01
CA ALA A 58 -1.59 -6.31 12.84
C ALA A 58 -2.99 -5.68 12.81
N GLU A 59 -3.70 -5.68 13.95
CA GLU A 59 -5.01 -5.05 14.07
C GLU A 59 -5.00 -3.55 13.77
N VAL A 60 -3.92 -2.83 14.11
CA VAL A 60 -3.77 -1.40 13.78
C VAL A 60 -3.56 -1.22 12.29
N MET A 61 -2.71 -2.03 11.66
CA MET A 61 -2.48 -2.01 10.22
C MET A 61 -3.77 -2.29 9.45
N GLU A 62 -4.50 -3.34 9.83
CA GLU A 62 -5.75 -3.77 9.19
C GLU A 62 -6.83 -2.67 9.24
N LYS A 63 -6.95 -1.96 10.36
CA LYS A 63 -7.91 -0.85 10.50
C LYS A 63 -7.59 0.36 9.63
N LYS A 64 -6.33 0.52 9.23
CA LYS A 64 -5.84 1.65 8.43
C LYS A 64 -5.78 1.34 6.94
N ALA A 65 -5.65 0.07 6.59
CA ALA A 65 -5.53 -0.37 5.22
C ALA A 65 -6.85 -0.19 4.45
N ALA A 66 -6.77 0.29 3.21
CA ALA A 66 -7.93 0.33 2.31
C ALA A 66 -8.28 -1.07 1.80
N TYR A 67 -7.27 -1.92 1.62
CA TYR A 67 -7.42 -3.32 1.28
C TYR A 67 -6.40 -4.18 2.02
N VAL A 68 -6.79 -5.40 2.39
CA VAL A 68 -5.92 -6.40 3.02
C VAL A 68 -5.85 -7.60 2.08
N SER A 69 -4.65 -8.02 1.70
CA SER A 69 -4.48 -9.21 0.85
C SER A 69 -4.94 -10.47 1.57
N GLU A 70 -5.45 -11.45 0.83
CA GLU A 70 -5.84 -12.74 1.41
C GLU A 70 -4.60 -13.62 1.71
N LYS A 71 -3.48 -13.34 1.01
CA LYS A 71 -2.24 -14.09 1.14
C LYS A 71 -1.13 -13.31 1.83
N GLN A 72 -0.16 -14.08 2.32
CA GLN A 72 1.04 -13.59 3.00
C GLN A 72 2.15 -13.22 2.02
N TYR A 73 3.23 -12.63 2.56
CA TYR A 73 4.47 -12.19 1.89
C TYR A 73 4.75 -12.85 0.52
N GLY A 74 4.94 -12.02 -0.51
CA GLY A 74 5.18 -12.43 -1.91
C GLY A 74 3.91 -12.88 -2.65
N GLU A 75 3.13 -13.78 -2.06
CA GLU A 75 1.88 -14.25 -2.67
C GLU A 75 0.77 -13.20 -2.64
N GLY A 76 0.69 -12.40 -1.56
CA GLY A 76 -0.28 -11.29 -1.45
C GLY A 76 0.00 -10.17 -2.47
N PHE A 77 1.26 -9.89 -2.76
CA PHE A 77 1.64 -8.97 -3.86
C PHE A 77 1.18 -9.52 -5.21
N THR A 78 1.40 -10.82 -5.45
CA THR A 78 1.03 -11.48 -6.70
C THR A 78 -0.49 -11.46 -6.90
N GLU A 79 -1.26 -11.77 -5.84
CA GLU A 79 -2.71 -11.72 -5.83
C GLU A 79 -3.25 -10.36 -6.29
N VAL A 80 -2.75 -9.29 -5.68
CA VAL A 80 -3.21 -7.93 -5.97
C VAL A 80 -2.75 -7.49 -7.37
N ALA A 81 -1.52 -7.81 -7.76
CA ALA A 81 -1.02 -7.51 -9.10
C ALA A 81 -1.87 -8.21 -10.18
N LEU A 82 -2.21 -9.49 -9.98
CA LEU A 82 -3.08 -10.24 -10.90
C LEU A 82 -4.48 -9.64 -10.96
N HIS A 83 -5.02 -9.19 -9.82
CA HIS A 83 -6.32 -8.51 -9.79
C HIS A 83 -6.31 -7.24 -10.65
N ILE A 84 -5.29 -6.39 -10.50
CA ILE A 84 -5.11 -5.15 -11.28
C ILE A 84 -4.99 -5.47 -12.78
N VAL A 85 -4.13 -6.43 -13.14
CA VAL A 85 -3.95 -6.85 -14.54
C VAL A 85 -5.27 -7.36 -15.14
N SER A 86 -6.04 -8.15 -14.39
CA SER A 86 -7.37 -8.60 -14.81
C SER A 86 -8.32 -7.44 -15.06
N LEU A 87 -8.35 -6.42 -14.20
CA LEU A 87 -9.19 -5.24 -14.39
C LEU A 87 -8.82 -4.45 -15.64
N LEU A 88 -7.52 -4.27 -15.91
CA LEU A 88 -7.05 -3.58 -17.10
C LEU A 88 -7.39 -4.34 -18.39
N ASN A 89 -7.22 -5.66 -18.39
CA ASN A 89 -7.56 -6.50 -19.54
C ASN A 89 -9.08 -6.54 -19.84
N ARG A 90 -9.94 -6.37 -18.82
CA ARG A 90 -11.39 -6.26 -19.05
C ARG A 90 -11.79 -4.92 -19.65
N ARG A 91 -11.02 -3.85 -19.40
CA ARG A 91 -11.29 -2.52 -19.97
C ARG A 91 -10.90 -2.42 -21.45
N THR A 92 -9.92 -3.21 -21.89
CA THR A 92 -9.47 -3.24 -23.30
C THR A 92 -10.27 -4.19 -24.18
N ALA A 93 -11.12 -5.04 -23.60
CA ALA A 93 -11.96 -5.99 -24.31
C ALA A 93 -13.33 -5.41 -24.74
N VAL A 94 -13.53 -4.09 -24.63
CA VAL A 94 -14.76 -3.36 -25.01
C VAL A 94 -14.46 -2.43 -26.17
#